data_AF-A0A3P9L1K6-F1
#
_entry.id   AF-A0A3P9L1K6-F1
#
_cell.length_a   1.000
_cell.length_b   1.000
_cell.length_c   1.000
_cell.angle_alpha   90.00
_cell.angle_beta   90.00
_cell.angle_gamma   90.00
#
_symmetry.space_group_name_H-M   'P 1'
#
loop_
_entity.id
_entity.type
_entity.pdbx_description
1 polymer ?
#
loop_
_entity_poly.entity_id
_entity_poly.type
_entity_poly.pdbx_seq_one_letter_code
_entity_poly.pdbx_strand_id
1 'polypeptide(L)'
;LHLKVDSTGHFYSVGNSTFYYKPNIFTDPFFVIETLCIIWFSFELIVRFLACPSKPAFFKNMMNTIDIVAIIPYFITLGTELAEDPNKEAVGEQATSLAILRVIRLVRVFRIFKLSRHSKGLQILGQTLKASMRELGLLIFFLFIGVILFSSAVYFAEVEDGGSFVSIPDAFWWAVVSMTTVGYGDMVPVTIGGKIVGSLCAIAGVLTIALPVPVIVSNFNYFYHRETEGEEQAQLLNVSTPNIPSESDLSRRSSSVVSKSEYMEIDGDINNSIDNFREANLRTGNCTIATQNCVNKSKLLTDV
;
A
#
# COMPACT_ATOMS: atom_id res chain seq x y z
N LEU A 1 7.64 -27.98 48.81
CA LEU A 1 8.22 -27.02 47.86
C LEU A 1 7.35 -26.99 46.61
N HIS A 2 6.68 -25.87 46.35
CA HIS A 2 5.86 -25.64 45.17
C HIS A 2 6.77 -25.37 43.97
N LEU A 3 6.97 -26.37 43.10
CA LEU A 3 7.67 -26.16 41.82
C LEU A 3 6.67 -25.56 40.84
N LYS A 4 6.86 -24.28 40.54
CA LYS A 4 6.14 -23.52 39.53
C LYS A 4 6.58 -24.05 38.16
N VAL A 5 5.67 -24.76 37.50
CA VAL A 5 5.84 -25.24 36.12
C VAL A 5 5.72 -24.02 35.21
N ASP A 6 6.77 -23.72 34.43
CA ASP A 6 6.59 -22.93 33.21
C ASP A 6 7.56 -23.30 32.08
N SER A 7 6.90 -23.64 30.96
CA SER A 7 7.23 -23.62 29.54
C SER A 7 8.69 -23.54 29.08
N THR A 8 9.15 -24.65 28.47
CA THR A 8 10.28 -24.81 27.50
C THR A 8 11.69 -25.19 27.97
N GLY A 9 11.85 -25.82 29.14
CA GLY A 9 13.12 -26.46 29.54
C GLY A 9 13.04 -27.99 29.63
N HIS A 10 13.81 -28.72 28.83
CA HIS A 10 14.01 -30.17 29.03
C HIS A 10 14.87 -30.39 30.27
N PHE A 11 14.26 -30.87 31.35
CA PHE A 11 14.98 -31.27 32.56
C PHE A 11 15.49 -32.71 32.40
N TYR A 12 16.81 -32.90 32.42
CA TYR A 12 17.41 -34.21 32.65
C TYR A 12 17.97 -34.24 34.07
N SER A 13 17.48 -35.18 34.89
CA SER A 13 18.04 -35.47 36.20
C SER A 13 19.11 -36.53 36.06
N VAL A 14 20.36 -36.19 36.36
CA VAL A 14 21.45 -37.16 36.58
C VAL A 14 21.93 -36.94 38.01
N GLY A 15 21.43 -37.77 38.94
CA GLY A 15 21.69 -37.63 40.38
C GLY A 15 20.97 -36.46 41.06
N ASN A 16 21.52 -35.98 42.18
CA ASN A 16 20.97 -34.88 43.01
C ASN A 16 21.17 -33.47 42.42
N SER A 17 21.62 -33.36 41.17
CA SER A 17 21.93 -32.09 40.52
C SER A 17 21.00 -31.87 39.32
N THR A 18 20.16 -30.84 39.38
CA THR A 18 19.39 -30.36 38.23
C THR A 18 20.25 -29.43 37.39
N PHE A 19 20.61 -29.86 36.18
CA PHE A 19 21.30 -29.01 35.21
C PHE A 19 20.28 -28.20 34.41
N TYR A 20 20.33 -26.88 34.54
CA TYR A 20 19.58 -25.96 33.68
C TYR A 20 20.27 -25.89 32.32
N TYR A 21 19.76 -26.63 31.34
CA TYR A 21 20.15 -26.41 29.94
C TYR A 21 19.39 -25.17 29.46
N LYS A 22 20.05 -24.02 29.44
CA LYS A 22 19.54 -22.84 28.72
C LYS A 22 19.69 -23.18 27.23
N PRO A 23 18.61 -23.43 26.48
CA PRO A 23 18.73 -23.71 25.05
C PRO A 23 19.46 -22.54 24.41
N ASN A 24 20.58 -22.82 23.74
CA ASN A 24 21.29 -21.80 22.99
C ASN A 24 20.32 -21.25 21.94
N ILE A 25 20.08 -19.93 21.93
CA ILE A 25 19.25 -19.28 20.90
C ILE A 25 19.70 -19.67 19.48
N PHE A 26 21.00 -19.89 19.29
CA PHE A 26 21.61 -20.38 18.05
C PHE A 26 21.27 -21.83 17.66
N THR A 27 20.54 -22.58 18.49
CA THR A 27 20.06 -23.94 18.17
C THR A 27 18.62 -23.97 17.68
N ASP A 28 17.87 -22.87 17.78
CA ASP A 28 16.55 -22.77 17.16
C ASP A 28 16.73 -22.61 15.63
N PRO A 29 16.30 -23.60 14.83
CA PRO A 29 16.44 -23.53 13.37
C PRO A 29 15.70 -22.32 12.78
N PHE A 30 14.60 -21.87 13.37
CA PHE A 30 13.88 -20.69 12.88
C PHE A 30 14.64 -19.40 13.12
N PHE A 31 15.27 -19.27 14.29
CA PHE A 31 16.14 -18.14 14.61
C PHE A 31 17.36 -18.09 13.68
N VAL A 32 17.99 -19.24 13.40
CA VAL A 32 19.15 -19.32 12.48
C VAL A 32 18.75 -18.91 11.06
N ILE A 33 17.66 -19.46 10.53
CA ILE A 33 17.16 -19.09 9.19
C ILE A 33 16.83 -17.60 9.13
N GLU A 34 16.12 -17.08 10.12
CA GLU A 34 15.78 -15.66 10.17
C GLU A 34 17.02 -14.78 10.21
N THR A 35 18.00 -15.12 11.05
CA THR A 35 19.28 -14.42 11.16
C THR A 35 20.01 -14.39 9.82
N LEU A 36 20.11 -15.52 9.12
CA LEU A 36 20.75 -15.60 7.81
C LEU A 36 20.02 -14.75 6.76
N CYS A 37 18.68 -14.79 6.73
CA CYS A 37 17.89 -13.96 5.83
C CYS A 37 18.10 -12.46 6.10
N ILE A 38 18.13 -12.06 7.37
CA ILE A 38 18.32 -10.66 7.75
C ILE A 38 19.74 -10.19 7.44
N ILE A 39 20.77 -11.02 7.68
CA ILE A 39 22.15 -10.71 7.27
C ILE A 39 22.20 -10.43 5.76
N TRP A 40 21.58 -11.29 4.93
CA TRP A 40 21.52 -11.06 3.48
C TRP A 40 20.77 -9.77 3.12
N PHE A 41 19.63 -9.51 3.76
CA PHE A 41 18.85 -8.30 3.49
C PHE A 41 19.56 -7.02 3.91
N SER A 42 20.23 -7.03 5.06
CA SER A 42 21.07 -5.94 5.55
C SER A 42 22.26 -5.72 4.62
N PHE A 43 22.92 -6.78 4.16
CA PHE A 43 24.02 -6.68 3.19
C PHE A 43 23.56 -6.00 1.90
N GLU A 44 22.44 -6.46 1.32
CA GLU A 44 21.86 -5.91 0.10
C GLU A 44 21.48 -4.41 0.26
N LEU A 45 20.90 -4.04 1.41
CA LEU A 45 20.56 -2.65 1.75
C LEU A 45 21.81 -1.78 1.89
N ILE A 46 22.84 -2.26 2.60
CA ILE A 46 24.09 -1.54 2.84
C ILE A 46 24.81 -1.29 1.53
N VAL A 47 24.97 -2.32 0.68
CA VAL A 47 25.64 -2.17 -0.63
C VAL A 47 24.93 -1.13 -1.49
N ARG A 48 23.58 -1.17 -1.53
CA ARG A 48 22.80 -0.16 -2.27
C ARG A 48 22.92 1.24 -1.68
N PHE A 49 22.93 1.36 -0.36
CA PHE A 49 23.11 2.65 0.31
C PHE A 49 24.50 3.22 0.04
N LEU A 50 25.54 2.40 0.02
CA LEU A 50 26.91 2.83 -0.27
C LEU A 50 27.08 3.24 -1.74
N ALA A 51 26.51 2.47 -2.67
CA ALA A 51 26.58 2.73 -4.11
C ALA A 51 25.67 3.87 -4.60
N CYS A 52 24.72 4.36 -3.78
CA CYS A 52 23.80 5.39 -4.23
C CYS A 52 24.46 6.78 -4.33
N PRO A 53 24.18 7.56 -5.39
CA PRO A 53 24.78 8.87 -5.60
C PRO A 53 24.28 9.94 -4.60
N SER A 54 23.08 9.79 -4.05
CA SER A 54 22.51 10.72 -3.06
C SER A 54 21.87 9.98 -1.89
N LYS A 55 22.45 10.15 -0.70
CA LYS A 55 22.01 9.54 0.56
C LYS A 55 20.60 9.97 1.01
N PRO A 56 20.23 11.27 1.01
CA PRO A 56 18.88 11.66 1.44
C PRO A 56 17.79 11.23 0.44
N ALA A 57 18.12 11.16 -0.86
CA ALA A 57 17.18 10.64 -1.86
C ALA A 57 16.93 9.14 -1.68
N PHE A 58 17.91 8.39 -1.17
CA PHE A 58 17.79 6.96 -0.91
C PHE A 58 16.62 6.63 0.05
N PHE A 59 16.49 7.38 1.15
CA PHE A 59 15.42 7.18 2.14
C PHE A 59 14.05 7.71 1.68
N LYS A 60 13.99 8.57 0.66
CA LYS A 60 12.74 9.02 0.05
C LYS A 60 12.19 8.04 -0.98
N ASN A 61 12.99 7.07 -1.42
CA ASN A 61 12.57 6.06 -2.38
C ASN A 61 11.74 4.97 -1.66
N MET A 62 10.47 4.84 -2.05
CA MET A 62 9.51 3.87 -1.48
C MET A 62 10.08 2.44 -1.37
N MET A 63 10.79 1.96 -2.40
CA MET A 63 11.33 0.60 -2.41
C MET A 63 12.44 0.39 -1.38
N ASN A 64 13.26 1.42 -1.15
CA ASN A 64 14.32 1.35 -0.14
C ASN A 64 13.72 1.47 1.28
N THR A 65 12.66 2.24 1.45
CA THR A 65 11.90 2.30 2.70
C THR A 65 11.33 0.93 3.07
N ILE A 66 10.78 0.19 2.10
CA ILE A 66 10.30 -1.19 2.31
C ILE A 66 11.45 -2.12 2.75
N ASP A 67 12.63 -2.02 2.11
CA ASP A 67 13.81 -2.82 2.48
C ASP A 67 14.25 -2.53 3.94
N ILE A 68 14.14 -1.28 4.40
CA ILE A 68 14.44 -0.89 5.80
C ILE A 68 13.40 -1.48 6.75
N VAL A 69 12.11 -1.31 6.47
CA VAL A 69 11.01 -1.85 7.29
C VAL A 69 11.10 -3.38 7.41
N ALA A 70 11.57 -4.07 6.37
CA ALA A 70 11.75 -5.51 6.38
C ALA A 70 12.80 -6.03 7.38
N ILE A 71 13.83 -5.23 7.71
CA ILE A 71 14.91 -5.64 8.63
C ILE A 71 14.73 -5.13 10.07
N ILE A 72 14.01 -4.01 10.26
CA ILE A 72 13.81 -3.36 11.56
C ILE A 72 13.33 -4.34 12.66
N PRO A 73 12.33 -5.22 12.43
CA PRO A 73 11.81 -6.09 13.49
C PRO A 73 12.86 -6.99 14.14
N TYR A 74 13.83 -7.48 13.36
CA TYR A 74 14.91 -8.33 13.88
C TYR A 74 15.83 -7.54 14.81
N PHE A 75 16.26 -6.34 14.40
CA PHE A 75 17.14 -5.50 15.21
C PHE A 75 16.45 -5.01 16.50
N ILE A 76 15.15 -4.70 16.45
CA ILE A 76 14.41 -4.35 17.67
C ILE A 76 14.37 -5.55 18.62
N THR A 77 14.04 -6.74 18.12
CA THR A 77 13.96 -7.97 18.95
C THR A 77 15.32 -8.29 19.58
N LEU A 78 16.38 -8.27 18.79
CA LEU A 78 17.75 -8.51 19.27
C LEU A 78 18.18 -7.45 20.29
N GLY A 79 17.86 -6.17 20.04
CA GLY A 79 18.17 -5.07 20.96
C GLY A 79 17.46 -5.20 22.31
N THR A 80 16.19 -5.61 22.31
CA THR A 80 15.45 -5.85 23.56
C THR A 80 15.97 -7.06 24.33
N GLU A 81 16.33 -8.14 23.65
CA GLU A 81 16.89 -9.35 24.29
C GLU A 81 18.30 -9.11 24.85
N LEU A 82 19.12 -8.28 24.20
CA LEU A 82 20.45 -7.91 24.70
C LEU A 82 20.41 -6.87 25.83
N ALA A 83 19.36 -6.03 25.87
CA ALA A 83 19.17 -5.03 26.92
C ALA A 83 18.52 -5.59 28.20
N GLU A 84 18.00 -6.83 28.17
CA GLU A 84 17.55 -7.55 29.35
C GLU A 84 18.75 -7.92 30.23
N ASP A 85 19.08 -7.00 31.14
CA ASP A 85 20.06 -7.22 32.19
C ASP A 85 19.53 -8.30 33.16
N PRO A 86 20.21 -9.44 33.34
CA PRO A 86 19.69 -10.58 34.10
C PRO A 86 19.39 -10.30 35.59
N ASN A 87 19.76 -9.11 36.09
CA ASN A 87 19.61 -8.71 37.49
C ASN A 87 18.47 -7.71 37.75
N LYS A 88 17.67 -7.32 36.74
CA LYS A 88 16.51 -6.44 36.94
C LYS A 88 15.22 -7.25 37.05
N GLU A 89 14.81 -7.55 38.28
CA GLU A 89 13.47 -8.07 38.60
C GLU A 89 12.40 -6.99 38.34
N ALA A 90 12.03 -6.77 37.08
CA ALA A 90 10.94 -5.89 36.70
C ALA A 90 9.65 -6.71 36.46
N VAL A 91 9.04 -7.17 37.55
CA VAL A 91 7.82 -8.02 37.55
C VAL A 91 6.57 -7.31 36.97
N GLY A 92 6.66 -6.03 36.58
CA GLY A 92 5.59 -5.26 35.92
C GLY A 92 5.85 -4.81 34.47
N GLU A 93 7.11 -4.61 34.06
CA GLU A 93 7.48 -4.15 32.70
C GLU A 93 7.65 -5.28 31.68
N GLN A 94 7.78 -6.53 32.14
CA GLN A 94 7.91 -7.68 31.24
C GLN A 94 6.63 -7.93 30.44
N ALA A 95 5.45 -7.70 31.02
CA ALA A 95 4.17 -7.94 30.31
C ALA A 95 3.95 -6.97 29.14
N THR A 96 4.29 -5.68 29.30
CA THR A 96 4.22 -4.69 28.22
C THR A 96 5.29 -4.95 27.16
N SER A 97 6.49 -5.35 27.56
CA SER A 97 7.57 -5.74 26.65
C SER A 97 7.19 -6.97 25.81
N LEU A 98 6.60 -8.00 26.41
CA LEU A 98 6.12 -9.18 25.68
C LEU A 98 4.98 -8.84 24.70
N ALA A 99 4.09 -7.91 25.03
CA ALA A 99 3.05 -7.43 24.12
C ALA A 99 3.64 -6.68 22.92
N ILE A 100 4.62 -5.81 23.15
CA ILE A 100 5.33 -5.07 22.09
C ILE A 100 6.08 -6.02 21.16
N LEU A 101 6.75 -7.05 21.71
CA LEU A 101 7.43 -8.07 20.91
C LEU A 101 6.47 -8.85 20.00
N ARG A 102 5.23 -9.10 20.42
CA ARG A 102 4.20 -9.73 19.57
C ARG A 102 3.82 -8.84 18.39
N VAL A 103 3.65 -7.54 18.62
CA VAL A 103 3.35 -6.57 17.54
C VAL A 103 4.52 -6.49 16.56
N ILE A 104 5.77 -6.46 17.06
CA ILE A 104 6.97 -6.45 16.21
C ILE A 104 7.05 -7.71 15.33
N ARG A 105 6.64 -8.88 15.84
CA ARG A 105 6.55 -10.09 15.02
C ARG A 105 5.55 -9.95 13.88
N LEU A 106 4.43 -9.25 14.07
CA LEU A 106 3.48 -8.96 12.97
C LEU A 106 4.12 -8.08 11.90
N VAL A 107 4.95 -7.11 12.27
CA VAL A 107 5.66 -6.24 11.31
C VAL A 107 6.60 -7.05 10.40
N ARG A 108 7.10 -8.21 10.82
CA ARG A 108 7.92 -9.07 9.97
C ARG A 108 7.19 -9.53 8.70
N VAL A 109 5.85 -9.57 8.70
CA VAL A 109 5.06 -9.90 7.50
C VAL A 109 5.36 -8.94 6.35
N PHE A 110 5.68 -7.66 6.65
CA PHE A 110 5.98 -6.66 5.63
C PHE A 110 7.23 -6.98 4.81
N ARG A 111 8.12 -7.87 5.28
CA ARG A 111 9.27 -8.33 4.48
C ARG A 111 8.85 -8.98 3.16
N ILE A 112 7.62 -9.50 3.06
CA ILE A 112 7.06 -10.00 1.80
C ILE A 112 7.01 -8.91 0.72
N PHE A 113 6.84 -7.64 1.11
CA PHE A 113 6.79 -6.53 0.17
C PHE A 113 8.16 -6.22 -0.45
N LYS A 114 9.27 -6.76 0.06
CA LYS A 114 10.56 -6.72 -0.64
C LYS A 114 10.48 -7.37 -2.03
N LEU A 115 9.59 -8.35 -2.21
CA LEU A 115 9.30 -8.95 -3.51
C LEU A 115 8.76 -7.94 -4.53
N SER A 116 8.21 -6.80 -4.10
CA SER A 116 7.76 -5.72 -5.00
C SER A 116 8.87 -5.18 -5.89
N ARG A 117 10.14 -5.20 -5.44
CA ARG A 117 11.29 -4.80 -6.27
C ARG A 117 11.47 -5.72 -7.49
N HIS A 118 11.10 -6.98 -7.35
CA HIS A 118 11.27 -8.01 -8.38
C HIS A 118 9.97 -8.37 -9.10
N SER A 119 8.83 -7.83 -8.64
CA SER A 119 7.52 -8.05 -9.24
C SER A 119 7.02 -6.77 -9.90
N LYS A 120 7.06 -6.76 -11.23
CA LYS A 120 6.46 -5.69 -12.06
C LYS A 120 4.98 -5.50 -11.74
N GLY A 121 4.23 -6.59 -11.58
CA GLY A 121 2.81 -6.52 -11.21
C GLY A 121 2.55 -5.79 -9.89
N LEU A 122 3.40 -6.02 -8.87
CA LEU A 122 3.26 -5.34 -7.58
C LEU A 122 3.68 -3.86 -7.65
N GLN A 123 4.62 -3.51 -8.54
CA GLN A 123 4.97 -2.12 -8.83
C GLN A 123 3.83 -1.38 -9.52
N ILE A 124 3.23 -2.00 -10.53
CA ILE A 124 2.06 -1.49 -11.25
C ILE A 124 0.91 -1.28 -10.26
N LEU A 125 0.61 -2.30 -9.43
CA LEU A 125 -0.41 -2.18 -8.39
C LEU A 125 -0.14 -0.99 -7.45
N GLY A 126 1.11 -0.81 -7.00
CA GLY A 126 1.49 0.33 -6.16
C GLY A 126 1.29 1.68 -6.86
N GLN A 127 1.62 1.78 -8.15
CA GLN A 127 1.39 2.99 -8.95
C GLN A 127 -0.11 3.26 -9.13
N THR A 128 -0.89 2.23 -9.44
CA THR A 128 -2.35 2.30 -9.56
C THR A 128 -3.01 2.77 -8.28
N LEU A 129 -2.62 2.21 -7.13
CA LEU A 129 -3.16 2.62 -5.83
C LEU A 129 -2.80 4.08 -5.54
N LYS A 130 -1.55 4.49 -5.81
CA LYS A 130 -1.12 5.87 -5.63
C LYS A 130 -1.93 6.84 -6.50
N ALA A 131 -2.17 6.49 -7.77
CA ALA A 131 -2.99 7.30 -8.68
C ALA A 131 -4.47 7.31 -8.28
N SER A 132 -4.95 6.21 -7.72
CA SER A 132 -6.36 6.03 -7.31
C SER A 132 -6.64 6.42 -5.86
N MET A 133 -5.71 7.08 -5.15
CA MET A 133 -5.89 7.41 -3.73
C MET A 133 -7.15 8.24 -3.47
N ARG A 134 -7.52 9.13 -4.40
CA ARG A 134 -8.76 9.92 -4.31
C ARG A 134 -9.99 9.01 -4.33
N GLU A 135 -10.06 8.09 -5.29
CA GLU A 135 -11.19 7.17 -5.46
C GLU A 135 -11.28 6.17 -4.31
N LEU A 136 -10.12 5.67 -3.83
CA LEU A 136 -10.05 4.83 -2.64
C LEU A 136 -10.49 5.58 -1.39
N GLY A 137 -10.14 6.85 -1.27
CA GLY A 137 -10.61 7.73 -0.20
C GLY A 137 -12.13 7.92 -0.22
N LEU A 138 -12.72 8.13 -1.40
CA LEU A 138 -14.17 8.22 -1.58
C LEU A 138 -14.88 6.90 -1.23
N LEU A 139 -14.33 5.76 -1.64
CA LEU A 139 -14.85 4.43 -1.28
C LEU A 139 -14.91 4.24 0.24
N ILE A 140 -13.79 4.51 0.93
CA ILE A 140 -13.71 4.39 2.39
C ILE A 140 -14.66 5.38 3.06
N PHE A 141 -14.77 6.60 2.54
CA PHE A 141 -15.68 7.62 3.07
C PHE A 141 -17.15 7.17 2.97
N PHE A 142 -17.62 6.73 1.81
CA PHE A 142 -19.00 6.25 1.65
C PHE A 142 -19.27 4.99 2.46
N LEU A 143 -18.31 4.06 2.52
CA LEU A 143 -18.43 2.87 3.36
C LEU A 143 -18.56 3.25 4.84
N PHE A 144 -17.76 4.20 5.33
CA PHE A 144 -17.80 4.67 6.71
C PHE A 144 -19.14 5.34 7.06
N ILE A 145 -19.64 6.22 6.19
CA ILE A 145 -20.97 6.84 6.35
C ILE A 145 -22.07 5.78 6.34
N GLY A 146 -22.01 4.82 5.41
CA GLY A 146 -22.98 3.73 5.34
C GLY A 146 -22.96 2.85 6.59
N VAL A 147 -21.78 2.51 7.11
CA VAL A 147 -21.63 1.76 8.36
C VAL A 147 -22.30 2.50 9.52
N ILE A 148 -22.04 3.79 9.70
CA ILE A 148 -22.68 4.57 10.79
C ILE A 148 -24.20 4.61 10.63
N LEU A 149 -24.69 4.90 9.43
CA LEU A 149 -26.12 5.04 9.16
C LEU A 149 -26.88 3.73 9.35
N PHE A 150 -26.44 2.64 8.69
CA PHE A 150 -27.14 1.36 8.74
C PHE A 150 -27.00 0.68 10.11
N SER A 151 -25.88 0.85 10.79
CA SER A 151 -25.70 0.32 12.16
C SER A 151 -26.62 1.02 13.15
N SER A 152 -26.79 2.34 13.03
CA SER A 152 -27.74 3.08 13.86
C SER A 152 -29.18 2.67 13.56
N ALA A 153 -29.54 2.57 12.28
CA ALA A 153 -30.89 2.20 11.85
C ALA A 153 -31.28 0.78 12.29
N VAL A 154 -30.37 -0.20 12.13
CA VAL A 154 -30.67 -1.59 12.53
C VAL A 154 -30.73 -1.73 14.05
N TYR A 155 -29.85 -1.01 14.78
CA TYR A 155 -29.88 -1.00 16.23
C TYR A 155 -31.24 -0.52 16.76
N PHE A 156 -31.72 0.63 16.29
CA PHE A 156 -33.03 1.13 16.71
C PHE A 156 -34.20 0.27 16.23
N ALA A 157 -34.04 -0.46 15.13
CA ALA A 157 -35.06 -1.39 14.66
C ALA A 157 -35.12 -2.70 15.47
N GLU A 158 -34.03 -3.08 16.15
CA GLU A 158 -33.90 -4.38 16.83
C GLU A 158 -33.77 -4.27 18.36
N VAL A 159 -33.59 -3.07 18.91
CA VAL A 159 -33.30 -2.84 20.35
C VAL A 159 -34.43 -3.33 21.27
N GLU A 160 -35.69 -3.26 20.81
CA GLU A 160 -36.84 -3.63 21.63
C GLU A 160 -37.03 -5.16 21.76
N ASP A 161 -36.51 -5.92 20.79
CA ASP A 161 -36.70 -7.38 20.71
C ASP A 161 -35.53 -8.18 21.32
N GLY A 162 -34.60 -7.50 22.02
CA GLY A 162 -33.48 -8.14 22.73
C GLY A 162 -32.52 -8.91 21.82
N GLY A 163 -32.41 -8.48 20.54
CA GLY A 163 -31.64 -9.16 19.51
C GLY A 163 -30.12 -9.02 19.67
N SER A 164 -29.37 -9.55 18.70
CA SER A 164 -27.90 -9.57 18.70
C SER A 164 -27.23 -8.18 18.68
N PHE A 165 -27.99 -7.11 18.44
CA PHE A 165 -27.47 -5.75 18.30
C PHE A 165 -27.41 -5.02 19.65
N VAL A 166 -26.32 -5.24 20.41
CA VAL A 166 -26.19 -4.72 21.78
C VAL A 166 -25.91 -3.22 21.81
N SER A 167 -25.18 -2.70 20.83
CA SER A 167 -24.86 -1.27 20.73
C SER A 167 -24.61 -0.86 19.28
N ILE A 168 -24.65 0.45 18.99
CA ILE A 168 -24.35 0.96 17.63
C ILE A 168 -22.93 0.58 17.16
N PRO A 169 -21.86 0.68 17.98
CA PRO A 169 -20.53 0.23 17.58
C PRO A 169 -20.43 -1.28 17.36
N ASP A 170 -21.20 -2.09 18.10
CA ASP A 170 -21.29 -3.54 17.90
C ASP A 170 -21.94 -3.86 16.54
N ALA A 171 -22.99 -3.11 16.18
CA ALA A 171 -23.64 -3.20 14.87
C ALA A 171 -22.74 -2.78 13.69
N PHE A 172 -21.60 -2.10 13.92
CA PHE A 172 -20.63 -1.79 12.85
C PHE A 172 -20.09 -3.05 12.20
N TRP A 173 -19.86 -4.11 12.98
CA TRP A 173 -19.42 -5.40 12.45
C TRP A 173 -20.41 -5.94 11.43
N TRP A 174 -21.70 -6.00 11.80
CA TRP A 174 -22.77 -6.43 10.91
C TRP A 174 -22.88 -5.56 9.65
N ALA A 175 -22.81 -4.22 9.79
CA ALA A 175 -22.92 -3.32 8.65
C ALA A 175 -21.75 -3.46 7.68
N VAL A 176 -20.51 -3.59 8.18
CA VAL A 176 -19.33 -3.83 7.33
C VAL A 176 -19.48 -5.16 6.57
N VAL A 177 -19.83 -6.24 7.27
CA VAL A 177 -19.99 -7.58 6.69
C VAL A 177 -21.12 -7.62 5.65
N SER A 178 -22.22 -6.90 5.90
CA SER A 178 -23.37 -6.84 5.00
C SER A 178 -23.11 -5.95 3.78
N MET A 179 -22.55 -4.75 3.98
CA MET A 179 -22.22 -3.83 2.88
C MET A 179 -21.14 -4.37 1.95
N THR A 180 -20.20 -5.15 2.49
CA THR A 180 -19.16 -5.82 1.70
C THR A 180 -19.61 -7.14 1.10
N THR A 181 -20.88 -7.53 1.29
CA THR A 181 -21.49 -8.76 0.76
C THR A 181 -20.87 -10.06 1.29
N VAL A 182 -20.13 -10.01 2.41
CA VAL A 182 -19.52 -11.19 3.05
C VAL A 182 -20.58 -12.06 3.71
N GLY A 183 -21.46 -11.45 4.52
CA GLY A 183 -22.64 -12.10 5.07
C GLY A 183 -22.38 -13.36 5.91
N TYR A 184 -21.55 -13.27 6.97
CA TYR A 184 -21.25 -14.42 7.84
C TYR A 184 -22.49 -15.05 8.50
N GLY A 185 -23.51 -14.26 8.81
CA GLY A 185 -24.77 -14.72 9.41
C GLY A 185 -24.72 -14.92 10.93
N ASP A 186 -23.66 -14.48 11.59
CA ASP A 186 -23.49 -14.47 13.04
C ASP A 186 -24.34 -13.40 13.74
N MET A 187 -24.59 -12.28 13.05
CA MET A 187 -25.55 -11.26 13.44
C MET A 187 -26.54 -11.02 12.30
N VAL A 188 -27.84 -11.08 12.58
CA VAL A 188 -28.90 -10.85 11.57
C VAL A 188 -30.11 -10.14 12.21
N PRO A 189 -30.74 -9.19 11.50
CA PRO A 189 -31.98 -8.59 11.97
C PRO A 189 -33.14 -9.59 11.91
N VAL A 190 -33.90 -9.69 12.99
CA VAL A 190 -35.05 -10.59 13.09
C VAL A 190 -36.36 -9.86 12.84
N THR A 191 -36.44 -8.58 13.18
CA THR A 191 -37.65 -7.76 13.03
C THR A 191 -37.93 -7.43 11.56
N ILE A 192 -39.18 -7.06 11.28
CA ILE A 192 -39.57 -6.62 9.93
C ILE A 192 -38.82 -5.33 9.57
N GLY A 193 -38.71 -4.38 10.51
CA GLY A 193 -37.99 -3.13 10.32
C GLY A 193 -36.50 -3.36 10.05
N GLY A 194 -35.85 -4.19 10.87
CA GLY A 194 -34.45 -4.53 10.71
C GLY A 194 -34.18 -5.28 9.40
N LYS A 195 -35.08 -6.15 8.93
CA LYS A 195 -34.96 -6.80 7.62
C LYS A 195 -35.08 -5.82 6.45
N ILE A 196 -35.94 -4.81 6.54
CA ILE A 196 -36.01 -3.72 5.55
C ILE A 196 -34.70 -2.93 5.54
N VAL A 197 -34.20 -2.55 6.73
CA VAL A 197 -32.91 -1.87 6.87
C VAL A 197 -31.77 -2.71 6.30
N GLY A 198 -31.72 -4.01 6.61
CA GLY A 198 -30.73 -4.95 6.09
C GLY A 198 -30.79 -5.10 4.57
N SER A 199 -31.99 -5.11 4.00
CA SER A 199 -32.17 -5.15 2.54
C SER A 199 -31.64 -3.89 1.86
N LEU A 200 -31.95 -2.71 2.43
CA LEU A 200 -31.41 -1.43 1.95
C LEU A 200 -29.88 -1.36 2.11
N CYS A 201 -29.36 -1.88 3.23
CA CYS A 201 -27.93 -1.94 3.52
C CYS A 201 -27.17 -2.78 2.47
N ALA A 202 -27.69 -3.95 2.12
CA ALA A 202 -27.10 -4.82 1.11
C ALA A 202 -27.05 -4.13 -0.27
N ILE A 203 -28.15 -3.50 -0.70
CA ILE A 203 -28.22 -2.77 -1.98
C ILE A 203 -27.23 -1.59 -1.97
N ALA A 204 -27.24 -0.79 -0.91
CA ALA A 204 -26.34 0.35 -0.78
C ALA A 204 -24.86 -0.06 -0.76
N GLY A 205 -24.53 -1.17 -0.11
CA GLY A 205 -23.18 -1.73 -0.09
C GLY A 205 -22.65 -2.11 -1.48
N VAL A 206 -23.46 -2.85 -2.24
CA VAL A 206 -23.12 -3.21 -3.63
C VAL A 206 -22.90 -1.96 -4.47
N LEU A 207 -23.80 -0.97 -4.39
CA LEU A 207 -23.66 0.29 -5.13
C LEU A 207 -22.41 1.08 -4.70
N THR A 208 -22.10 1.10 -3.41
CA THR A 208 -20.93 1.80 -2.86
C THR A 208 -19.62 1.22 -3.40
N ILE A 209 -19.53 -0.11 -3.54
CA ILE A 209 -18.34 -0.78 -4.09
C ILE A 209 -18.31 -0.67 -5.62
N ALA A 210 -19.47 -0.75 -6.28
CA ALA A 210 -19.57 -0.77 -7.73
C ALA A 210 -19.08 0.51 -8.42
N LEU A 211 -19.08 1.67 -7.75
CA LEU A 211 -18.68 2.94 -8.37
C LEU A 211 -17.15 3.15 -8.40
N PRO A 212 -16.39 2.99 -7.29
CA PRO A 212 -14.96 3.31 -7.28
C PRO A 212 -14.09 2.18 -7.84
N VAL A 213 -14.53 0.92 -7.71
CA VAL A 213 -13.72 -0.23 -8.15
C VAL A 213 -13.44 -0.22 -9.66
N PRO A 214 -14.41 0.03 -10.56
CA PRO A 214 -14.12 0.14 -12.00
C PRO A 214 -13.12 1.23 -12.34
N VAL A 215 -13.12 2.36 -11.61
CA VAL A 215 -12.15 3.43 -11.82
C VAL A 215 -10.74 2.97 -11.42
N ILE A 216 -10.61 2.29 -10.28
CA ILE A 216 -9.34 1.69 -9.84
C ILE A 216 -8.86 0.65 -10.86
N VAL A 217 -9.76 -0.19 -11.37
CA VAL A 217 -9.44 -1.20 -12.40
C VAL A 217 -9.03 -0.55 -13.73
N SER A 218 -9.69 0.53 -14.13
CA SER A 218 -9.31 1.30 -15.32
C SER A 218 -7.89 1.87 -15.17
N ASN A 219 -7.58 2.46 -14.02
CA ASN A 219 -6.22 2.92 -13.71
C ASN A 219 -5.22 1.75 -13.68
N PHE A 220 -5.62 0.57 -13.19
CA PHE A 220 -4.77 -0.62 -13.24
C PHE A 220 -4.44 -1.01 -14.68
N ASN A 221 -5.46 -1.12 -15.54
CA ASN A 221 -5.29 -1.44 -16.95
C ASN A 221 -4.41 -0.41 -17.66
N TYR A 222 -4.60 0.88 -17.37
CA TYR A 222 -3.76 1.95 -17.91
C TYR A 222 -2.27 1.75 -17.57
N PHE A 223 -1.93 1.57 -16.28
CA PHE A 223 -0.54 1.37 -15.88
C PHE A 223 0.03 0.03 -16.37
N TYR A 224 -0.80 -1.00 -16.46
CA TYR A 224 -0.42 -2.32 -16.95
C TYR A 224 -0.04 -2.29 -18.43
N HIS A 225 -0.90 -1.72 -19.29
CA HIS A 225 -0.62 -1.61 -20.73
C HIS A 225 0.55 -0.68 -21.00
N ARG A 226 0.63 0.46 -20.31
CA ARG A 226 1.75 1.41 -20.47
C ARG A 226 3.11 0.77 -20.17
N GLU A 227 3.21 -0.06 -19.13
CA GLU A 227 4.46 -0.77 -18.83
C GLU A 227 4.74 -1.86 -19.87
N THR A 228 3.71 -2.59 -20.34
CA THR A 228 3.85 -3.65 -21.34
C THR A 228 4.29 -3.11 -22.71
N GLU A 229 3.63 -2.06 -23.21
CA GLU A 229 3.96 -1.44 -24.50
C GLU A 229 5.33 -0.74 -24.49
N GLY A 230 5.72 -0.17 -23.34
CA GLY A 230 7.05 0.40 -23.16
C GLY A 230 8.17 -0.63 -23.29
N GLU A 231 7.94 -1.86 -22.84
CA GLU A 231 8.87 -2.98 -22.99
C GLU A 231 8.96 -3.44 -24.45
N GLU A 232 7.83 -3.53 -25.16
CA GLU A 232 7.80 -3.91 -26.58
C GLU A 232 8.52 -2.89 -27.47
N GLN A 233 8.31 -1.59 -27.24
CA GLN A 233 9.03 -0.54 -27.97
C GLN A 233 10.54 -0.57 -27.69
N ALA A 234 10.94 -0.78 -26.43
CA ALA A 234 12.36 -0.92 -26.08
C ALA A 234 13.00 -2.14 -26.78
N GLN A 235 12.27 -3.25 -26.90
CA GLN A 235 12.73 -4.43 -27.64
C GLN A 235 12.85 -4.15 -29.15
N LEU A 236 11.86 -3.51 -29.77
CA LEU A 236 11.87 -3.17 -31.19
C LEU A 236 13.02 -2.22 -31.56
N LEU A 237 13.29 -1.21 -30.72
CA LEU A 237 14.42 -0.30 -30.90
C LEU A 237 15.77 -1.03 -30.76
N ASN A 238 15.87 -1.98 -29.83
CA ASN A 238 17.09 -2.76 -29.64
C ASN A 238 17.36 -3.73 -30.81
N VAL A 239 16.31 -4.29 -31.42
CA VAL A 239 16.42 -5.17 -32.60
C VAL A 239 16.73 -4.38 -33.88
N SER A 240 16.24 -3.14 -34.00
CA SER A 240 16.45 -2.28 -35.17
C SER A 240 17.86 -1.68 -35.25
N THR A 241 18.72 -1.93 -34.26
CA THR A 241 20.10 -1.43 -34.22
C THR A 241 21.13 -2.58 -34.35
N PRO A 242 21.19 -3.35 -35.45
CA PRO A 242 22.35 -4.19 -35.73
C PRO A 242 23.43 -3.32 -36.41
N ASN A 243 24.57 -3.14 -35.74
CA ASN A 243 25.88 -2.74 -36.30
C ASN A 243 25.86 -1.97 -37.64
N ILE A 244 25.81 -0.64 -37.59
CA ILE A 244 26.25 0.20 -38.71
C ILE A 244 27.54 0.90 -38.28
N PRO A 245 28.69 0.68 -38.95
CA PRO A 245 29.90 1.44 -38.67
C PRO A 245 29.63 2.92 -38.98
N SER A 246 30.13 3.79 -38.11
CA SER A 246 30.06 5.23 -38.26
C SER A 246 30.61 5.69 -39.62
N GLU A 247 29.74 6.17 -40.50
CA GLU A 247 30.12 7.14 -41.52
C GLU A 247 29.09 8.26 -41.60
N SER A 248 29.65 9.45 -41.75
CA SER A 248 29.09 10.79 -41.69
C SER A 248 28.01 11.09 -42.74
N ASP A 249 27.13 12.02 -42.37
CA ASP A 249 26.26 12.86 -43.19
C ASP A 249 25.18 12.18 -44.07
N LEU A 250 23.90 12.35 -43.69
CA LEU A 250 22.95 13.20 -44.43
C LEU A 250 21.50 13.03 -43.93
N SER A 251 20.86 14.19 -43.73
CA SER A 251 19.42 14.45 -43.80
C SER A 251 18.51 13.87 -42.70
N ARG A 252 17.96 14.82 -41.93
CA ARG A 252 16.64 14.72 -41.30
C ARG A 252 15.65 14.12 -42.30
N ARG A 253 15.24 12.88 -42.09
CA ARG A 253 14.11 12.29 -42.80
C ARG A 253 13.13 11.75 -41.78
N SER A 254 11.99 12.42 -41.72
CA SER A 254 10.76 11.97 -41.10
C SER A 254 10.46 10.51 -41.47
N SER A 255 10.10 9.71 -40.48
CA SER A 255 9.36 8.47 -40.68
C SER A 255 8.19 8.44 -39.70
N SER A 256 7.08 9.00 -40.17
CA SER A 256 5.75 8.60 -39.76
C SER A 256 5.54 7.11 -40.02
N VAL A 257 5.22 6.34 -38.98
CA VAL A 257 4.45 5.10 -39.13
C VAL A 257 3.26 5.17 -38.17
N VAL A 258 2.10 5.09 -38.80
CA VAL A 258 0.74 5.15 -38.30
C VAL A 258 0.36 3.80 -37.69
N SER A 259 -0.28 3.77 -36.51
CA SER A 259 -1.70 3.40 -36.39
C SER A 259 -2.23 3.53 -34.96
N LYS A 260 -3.54 3.70 -34.86
CA LYS A 260 -4.35 4.34 -33.83
C LYS A 260 -5.16 3.28 -33.06
N SER A 261 -5.35 3.45 -31.74
CA SER A 261 -6.54 2.92 -31.05
C SER A 261 -6.96 3.84 -29.89
N GLU A 262 -7.90 4.72 -30.22
CA GLU A 262 -9.12 5.05 -29.48
C GLU A 262 -9.14 4.74 -27.96
N TYR A 263 -8.90 5.77 -27.13
CA TYR A 263 -9.46 5.90 -25.78
C TYR A 263 -9.64 7.40 -25.45
N MET A 264 -10.76 7.74 -24.81
CA MET A 264 -11.17 9.11 -24.45
C MET A 264 -10.09 9.85 -23.65
N GLU A 265 -9.62 10.99 -24.16
CA GLU A 265 -9.02 12.03 -23.32
C GLU A 265 -10.12 12.63 -22.44
N ILE A 266 -10.06 12.36 -21.14
CA ILE A 266 -10.74 13.21 -20.16
C ILE A 266 -9.80 14.39 -19.93
N ASP A 267 -10.23 15.54 -20.42
CA ASP A 267 -9.57 16.82 -20.25
C ASP A 267 -9.41 17.12 -18.75
N GLY A 268 -8.17 17.05 -18.29
CA GLY A 268 -7.74 17.33 -16.93
C GLY A 268 -6.79 18.51 -16.88
N ASP A 269 -6.97 19.49 -17.76
CA ASP A 269 -6.11 20.67 -17.87
C ASP A 269 -6.60 21.81 -16.96
N ILE A 270 -6.66 21.53 -15.66
CA ILE A 270 -6.77 22.55 -14.60
C ILE A 270 -5.90 22.06 -13.46
N ASN A 271 -4.57 22.25 -13.56
CA ASN A 271 -3.66 22.41 -12.40
C ASN A 271 -2.20 22.69 -12.81
N ASN A 272 -1.82 22.56 -14.09
CA ASN A 272 -0.45 22.86 -14.54
C ASN A 272 -0.26 24.27 -15.12
N SER A 273 -1.32 25.10 -15.17
CA SER A 273 -1.25 26.46 -15.73
C SER A 273 -0.71 27.51 -14.75
N ILE A 274 -0.81 27.28 -13.43
CA ILE A 274 -0.41 28.28 -12.42
C ILE A 274 1.10 28.30 -12.18
N ASP A 275 1.78 27.14 -12.23
CA ASP A 275 3.22 27.07 -12.00
C ASP A 275 4.04 27.52 -13.22
N ASN A 276 3.56 27.23 -14.44
CA ASN A 276 4.22 27.69 -15.67
C ASN A 276 4.08 29.21 -15.90
N PHE A 277 3.02 29.85 -15.39
CA PHE A 277 2.85 31.30 -15.49
C PHE A 277 3.80 32.09 -14.57
N ARG A 278 4.25 31.48 -13.46
CA ARG A 278 5.18 32.11 -12.51
C ARG A 278 6.63 32.03 -12.97
N GLU A 279 6.99 30.95 -13.66
CA GLU A 279 8.37 30.75 -14.14
C GLU A 279 8.66 31.52 -15.44
N ALA A 280 7.67 31.70 -16.31
CA ALA A 280 7.80 32.49 -17.54
C ALA A 280 7.92 34.01 -17.32
N ASN A 281 7.32 34.54 -16.24
CA ASN A 281 7.37 35.98 -15.92
C ASN A 281 8.68 36.45 -15.26
N LEU A 282 9.52 35.53 -14.77
CA LEU A 282 10.82 35.86 -14.18
C LEU A 282 11.97 35.85 -15.20
N ARG A 283 11.77 35.30 -16.41
CA ARG A 283 12.83 35.13 -17.42
C ARG A 283 12.77 36.06 -18.64
N THR A 284 11.76 36.92 -18.76
CA THR A 284 11.60 37.74 -19.97
C THR A 284 11.60 39.24 -19.65
N GLY A 285 12.71 39.72 -19.10
CA GLY A 285 13.03 41.14 -18.97
C GLY A 285 14.19 41.51 -19.88
N ASN A 286 13.96 41.54 -21.20
CA ASN A 286 14.68 42.30 -22.23
C ASN A 286 14.53 41.61 -23.59
N CYS A 287 13.70 42.19 -24.47
CA CYS A 287 14.02 42.46 -25.87
C CYS A 287 12.76 42.98 -26.58
N THR A 288 12.88 44.20 -27.11
CA THR A 288 11.96 44.86 -28.02
C THR A 288 12.00 44.21 -29.41
N ILE A 289 10.85 44.11 -30.09
CA ILE A 289 10.54 44.55 -31.46
C ILE A 289 9.27 43.83 -31.99
N ALA A 290 8.47 44.62 -32.70
CA ALA A 290 7.12 44.38 -33.21
C ALA A 290 7.01 43.40 -34.39
N THR A 291 5.84 42.76 -34.55
CA THR A 291 5.00 42.85 -35.76
C THR A 291 3.64 42.14 -35.60
N GLN A 292 2.64 42.67 -36.32
CA GLN A 292 1.20 42.39 -36.33
C GLN A 292 0.81 40.94 -36.70
N ASN A 293 -0.31 40.44 -36.17
CA ASN A 293 -1.57 40.38 -36.94
C ASN A 293 -2.76 39.84 -36.12
N CYS A 294 -3.87 40.56 -36.25
CA CYS A 294 -5.15 40.34 -35.59
C CYS A 294 -6.02 39.34 -36.38
N VAL A 295 -6.73 38.44 -35.69
CA VAL A 295 -8.03 37.95 -36.15
C VAL A 295 -8.99 37.90 -34.96
N ASN A 296 -10.02 38.73 -35.05
CA ASN A 296 -11.10 38.90 -34.10
C ASN A 296 -12.18 37.83 -34.36
N LYS A 297 -12.70 37.16 -33.33
CA LYS A 297 -13.87 36.28 -33.45
C LYS A 297 -14.85 36.48 -32.29
N SER A 298 -15.42 37.68 -32.25
CA SER A 298 -16.69 37.94 -31.57
C SER A 298 -17.86 37.53 -32.48
N LYS A 299 -18.86 36.88 -31.89
CA LYS A 299 -20.17 36.43 -32.42
C LYS A 299 -20.18 35.12 -33.22
N LEU A 300 -20.74 34.07 -32.61
CA LEU A 300 -21.85 33.33 -33.22
C LEU A 300 -22.71 32.62 -32.16
N LEU A 301 -23.94 33.12 -32.06
CA LEU A 301 -25.22 32.48 -31.72
C LEU A 301 -25.37 31.54 -30.50
N THR A 302 -26.11 32.08 -29.53
CA THR A 302 -27.37 31.54 -28.99
C THR A 302 -28.22 30.76 -30.00
N ASP A 303 -28.75 29.60 -29.62
CA ASP A 303 -30.22 29.33 -29.54
C ASP A 303 -30.53 27.87 -29.14
N VAL A 304 -31.52 27.76 -28.23
CA VAL A 304 -32.30 26.61 -27.71
C VAL A 304 -31.63 25.63 -26.75
#